data_AF-A0A376KKX3-F1
#
_entry.id   AF-A0A376KKX3-F1
#
_cell.length_a   1.000
_cell.length_b   1.000
_cell.length_c   1.000
_cell.angle_alpha   90.00
_cell.angle_beta   90.00
_cell.angle_gamma   90.00
#
_symmetry.space_group_name_H-M   'P 1'
#
loop_
_entity.id
_entity.type
_entity.pdbx_description
1 polymer ?
#
loop_
_entity_poly.entity_id
_entity_poly.type
_entity_poly.pdbx_seq_one_letter_code
_entity_poly.pdbx_strand_id
1 'polypeptide(L)'
;MSDMHSLLIAAILGVVEGLTEFLPVSSTGHMIIVGHLLGFEGDTAKTFEVVIQLGSILAVVVMFWRRLFGLIGIPLWPPVAARRRKQRSFNADPHFAGDDSGGGTGAVVPRHD
;
A
#
# COMPACT_ATOMS: atom_id res chain seq x y z
N MET A 1 -17.06 42.75 5.58
CA MET A 1 -17.98 41.69 6.10
C MET A 1 -18.11 40.51 5.13
N SER A 2 -17.70 40.64 3.87
CA SER A 2 -17.62 39.59 2.84
C SER A 2 -16.63 38.46 3.16
N ASP A 3 -15.54 38.77 3.84
CA ASP A 3 -14.38 37.86 3.89
C ASP A 3 -14.62 36.67 4.82
N MET A 4 -15.34 36.88 5.93
CA MET A 4 -15.75 35.80 6.83
C MET A 4 -16.69 34.81 6.15
N HIS A 5 -17.60 35.31 5.31
CA HIS A 5 -18.51 34.46 4.54
C HIS A 5 -17.73 33.60 3.53
N SER A 6 -16.76 34.18 2.82
CA SER A 6 -15.88 33.43 1.91
C SER A 6 -15.03 32.38 2.63
N LEU A 7 -14.49 32.71 3.81
CA LEU A 7 -13.73 31.75 4.63
C LEU A 7 -14.61 30.60 5.13
N LEU A 8 -15.86 30.89 5.50
CA LEU A 8 -16.82 29.87 5.91
C LEU A 8 -17.16 28.94 4.74
N ILE A 9 -17.42 29.48 3.54
CA ILE A 9 -17.63 28.68 2.34
C ILE A 9 -16.40 27.80 2.06
N ALA A 10 -15.20 28.37 2.08
CA ALA A 10 -13.96 27.63 1.85
C ALA A 10 -13.77 26.50 2.87
N ALA A 11 -14.10 26.74 4.14
CA ALA A 11 -14.03 25.72 5.19
C ALA A 11 -15.06 24.60 4.96
N ILE A 12 -16.30 24.93 4.60
CA ILE A 12 -17.35 23.94 4.32
C ILE A 12 -16.96 23.08 3.11
N LEU A 13 -16.58 23.70 2.00
CA LEU A 13 -16.18 22.99 0.78
C LEU A 13 -14.95 22.12 1.03
N GLY A 14 -13.96 22.63 1.77
CA GLY A 14 -12.77 21.85 2.14
C GLY A 14 -13.08 20.64 3.02
N VAL A 15 -14.03 20.75 3.96
CA VAL A 15 -14.48 19.61 4.76
C VAL A 15 -15.23 18.59 3.91
N VAL A 16 -16.14 19.02 3.04
CA VAL A 16 -16.88 18.12 2.16
C VAL A 16 -15.93 17.39 1.21
N GLU A 17 -15.00 18.09 0.57
CA GLU A 17 -13.99 17.49 -0.30
C GLU A 17 -13.12 16.49 0.48
N GLY A 18 -12.52 16.91 1.60
CA GLY A 18 -11.63 16.05 2.38
C GLY A 18 -12.31 14.80 2.94
N LEU A 19 -13.62 14.85 3.20
CA LEU A 19 -14.39 13.67 3.63
C LEU A 19 -14.82 12.80 2.45
N THR A 20 -15.28 13.39 1.36
CA THR A 20 -15.89 12.64 0.24
C THR A 20 -14.86 12.09 -0.74
N GLU A 21 -13.65 12.66 -0.83
CA GLU A 21 -12.62 12.23 -1.77
C GLU A 21 -12.07 10.82 -1.47
N PHE A 22 -12.10 10.41 -0.19
CA PHE A 22 -11.63 9.07 0.21
C PHE A 22 -12.76 8.05 0.34
N LEU A 23 -14.02 8.50 0.26
CA LEU A 23 -15.20 7.65 0.34
C LEU A 23 -15.76 7.40 -1.07
N PRO A 24 -16.36 6.24 -1.36
CA PRO A 24 -16.96 5.94 -2.66
C PRO A 24 -18.33 6.63 -2.83
N VAL A 25 -18.36 7.95 -2.67
CA VAL A 25 -19.58 8.78 -2.60
C VAL A 25 -19.61 9.92 -3.63
N SER A 26 -18.60 10.02 -4.51
CA SER A 26 -18.44 11.07 -5.54
C SER A 26 -18.31 12.49 -4.95
N SER A 27 -17.08 12.96 -4.80
CA SER A 27 -16.75 14.32 -4.33
C SER A 27 -17.27 15.41 -5.27
N THR A 28 -17.14 15.22 -6.58
CA THR A 28 -17.62 16.16 -7.61
C THR A 28 -19.13 16.43 -7.52
N GLY A 29 -19.93 15.40 -7.25
CA GLY A 29 -21.38 15.57 -7.10
C GLY A 29 -21.76 16.42 -5.89
N HIS A 30 -21.06 16.21 -4.77
CA HIS A 30 -21.26 16.98 -3.55
C HIS A 30 -20.80 18.44 -3.72
N MET A 31 -19.69 18.69 -4.41
CA MET A 31 -19.22 20.06 -4.71
C MET A 31 -20.21 20.86 -5.56
N ILE A 32 -20.81 20.25 -6.60
CA ILE A 32 -21.81 20.93 -7.43
C ILE A 32 -23.03 21.33 -6.59
N ILE A 33 -23.54 20.41 -5.75
CA ILE A 33 -24.73 20.66 -4.93
C ILE A 33 -24.43 21.72 -3.86
N VAL A 34 -23.34 21.57 -3.13
CA VAL A 34 -22.98 22.48 -2.03
C VAL A 34 -22.57 23.85 -2.59
N GLY A 35 -21.83 23.91 -3.70
CA GLY A 35 -21.48 25.15 -4.39
C GLY A 35 -22.71 25.93 -4.84
N HIS A 36 -23.69 25.26 -5.45
CA HIS A 36 -24.94 25.89 -5.87
C HIS A 36 -25.76 26.40 -4.66
N LEU A 37 -25.82 25.64 -3.55
CA LEU A 37 -26.51 26.06 -2.32
C LEU A 37 -25.86 27.26 -1.64
N LEU A 38 -24.53 27.40 -1.75
CA LEU A 38 -23.76 28.49 -1.16
C LEU A 38 -23.59 29.69 -2.11
N GLY A 39 -24.10 29.59 -3.35
CA GLY A 39 -23.93 30.62 -4.38
C GLY A 39 -22.48 30.77 -4.85
N PHE A 40 -21.66 29.74 -4.68
CA PHE A 40 -20.25 29.71 -5.07
C PHE A 40 -20.10 28.88 -6.35
N GLU A 41 -20.29 29.55 -7.48
CA GLU A 41 -20.27 28.94 -8.82
C GLU A 41 -19.35 29.71 -9.78
N GLY A 42 -19.09 29.12 -10.95
CA GLY A 42 -18.27 29.71 -12.01
C GLY A 42 -16.83 29.20 -12.03
N ASP A 43 -15.99 29.83 -12.86
CA ASP A 43 -14.64 29.34 -13.12
C ASP A 43 -13.71 29.43 -11.91
N THR A 44 -13.93 30.40 -11.02
CA THR A 44 -13.22 30.49 -9.74
C THR A 44 -13.59 29.33 -8.81
N ALA A 45 -14.85 28.91 -8.77
CA ALA A 45 -15.29 27.78 -7.97
C ALA A 45 -14.67 26.46 -8.46
N LYS A 46 -14.68 26.24 -9.78
CA LYS A 46 -14.01 25.08 -10.40
C LYS A 46 -12.51 25.06 -10.12
N THR A 47 -11.86 26.22 -10.19
CA THR A 47 -10.43 26.33 -9.86
C THR A 47 -10.20 26.03 -8.39
N PHE A 48 -11.07 26.52 -7.50
CA PHE A 48 -11.00 26.26 -6.07
C PHE A 48 -11.19 24.78 -5.76
N GLU A 49 -12.14 24.09 -6.38
CA GLU A 49 -12.34 22.64 -6.28
C GLU A 49 -11.05 21.87 -6.59
N VAL A 50 -10.37 22.20 -7.69
CA VAL A 50 -9.08 21.60 -8.05
C VAL A 50 -8.02 21.86 -6.97
N VAL A 51 -7.99 23.06 -6.40
CA VAL A 51 -7.03 23.42 -5.34
C VAL A 51 -7.28 22.65 -4.05
N ILE A 52 -8.54 22.50 -3.61
CA ILE A 52 -8.85 21.75 -2.39
C ILE A 52 -8.62 20.24 -2.57
N GLN A 53 -8.82 19.71 -3.78
CA GLN A 53 -8.49 18.32 -4.10
C GLN A 53 -6.97 18.04 -3.95
N LEU A 54 -6.11 19.01 -4.31
CA LEU A 54 -4.66 18.90 -4.03
C LEU A 54 -4.38 18.82 -2.52
N GLY A 55 -5.20 19.47 -1.70
CA GLY A 55 -5.15 19.34 -0.24
C GLY A 55 -5.44 17.91 0.23
N SER A 56 -6.46 17.26 -0.34
CA SER A 56 -6.77 15.85 -0.09
C SER A 56 -5.62 14.93 -0.51
N ILE A 57 -5.05 15.15 -1.70
CA ILE A 57 -3.88 14.39 -2.16
C ILE A 57 -2.70 14.57 -1.19
N LEU A 58 -2.44 15.80 -0.74
CA LEU A 58 -1.37 16.09 0.21
C LEU A 58 -1.59 15.36 1.55
N ALA A 59 -2.83 15.25 2.02
CA ALA A 59 -3.15 14.49 3.23
C ALA A 59 -2.74 13.01 3.10
N VAL A 60 -3.00 12.38 1.95
CA VAL A 60 -2.56 11.01 1.65
C VAL A 60 -1.04 10.94 1.55
N VAL A 61 -0.40 11.90 0.90
CA VAL A 61 1.06 11.96 0.76
C VAL A 61 1.73 12.04 2.12
N VAL A 62 1.22 12.87 3.04
CA VAL A 62 1.74 12.99 4.41
C VAL A 62 1.46 11.72 5.21
N MET A 63 0.24 11.17 5.15
CA MET A 63 -0.14 9.93 5.85
C MET A 63 0.73 8.74 5.42
N PHE A 64 1.00 8.60 4.12
CA PHE A 64 1.75 7.49 3.55
C PHE A 64 3.18 7.86 3.16
N TRP A 65 3.73 8.97 3.67
CA TRP A 65 5.04 9.50 3.27
C TRP A 65 6.12 8.42 3.26
N ARG A 66 6.25 7.66 4.36
CA ARG A 66 7.23 6.56 4.45
C ARG A 66 7.04 5.47 3.41
N ARG A 67 5.79 5.12 3.09
CA ARG A 67 5.45 4.07 2.12
C ARG A 67 5.66 4.56 0.69
N LEU A 68 5.24 5.78 0.38
CA LEU A 68 5.38 6.38 -0.94
C LEU A 68 6.84 6.56 -1.31
N PHE A 69 7.66 7.15 -0.42
CA PHE A 69 9.09 7.31 -0.66
C PHE A 69 9.83 5.97 -0.74
N GLY A 70 9.40 4.97 0.04
CA GLY A 70 9.91 3.60 -0.07
C GLY A 70 9.58 2.93 -1.41
N LEU A 71 8.43 3.22 -2.02
CA LEU A 71 8.03 2.66 -3.33
C LEU A 71 8.86 3.24 -4.49
N ILE A 72 9.23 4.52 -4.41
CA ILE A 72 10.05 5.20 -5.43
C ILE A 72 11.57 5.00 -5.23
N GLY A 73 11.97 4.12 -4.30
CA GLY A 73 13.37 3.77 -4.08
C GLY A 73 14.19 4.82 -3.33
N ILE A 74 13.54 5.76 -2.64
CA ILE A 74 14.21 6.72 -1.77
C ILE A 74 14.17 6.16 -0.34
N PRO A 75 15.30 5.66 0.21
CA PRO A 75 15.33 5.09 1.55
C PRO A 75 15.29 6.22 2.59
N LEU A 76 14.11 6.78 2.83
CA LEU A 76 13.87 7.73 3.93
C LEU A 76 14.01 7.07 5.32
N TRP A 77 14.17 5.74 5.35
CA TRP A 77 14.36 4.95 6.56
C TRP A 77 15.24 3.73 6.22
N PRO A 78 16.18 3.31 7.10
CA PRO A 78 16.92 2.08 6.87
C PRO A 78 15.94 0.91 6.74
N PRO A 79 16.09 0.04 5.72
CA PRO A 79 15.17 -1.08 5.53
C PRO A 79 15.07 -1.86 6.84
N VAL A 80 13.85 -2.00 7.37
CA VAL A 80 13.59 -2.89 8.51
C VAL A 80 14.07 -4.26 8.03
N ALA A 81 15.24 -4.65 8.55
CA ALA A 81 16.02 -5.77 8.06
C ALA A 81 15.08 -6.92 7.73
N ALA A 82 15.05 -7.30 6.45
CA ALA A 82 14.32 -8.45 5.99
C ALA A 82 14.87 -9.66 6.74
N ARG A 83 14.24 -10.00 7.87
CA ARG A 83 14.38 -11.30 8.53
C ARG A 83 13.68 -12.33 7.65
N ARG A 84 14.09 -12.44 6.38
CA ARG A 84 13.94 -13.70 5.63
C ARG A 84 14.96 -14.65 6.23
N ARG A 85 14.49 -15.24 7.33
CA ARG A 85 15.02 -16.42 7.98
C ARG A 85 15.47 -17.38 6.89
N LYS A 86 16.73 -17.74 6.98
CA LYS A 86 17.33 -19.07 6.82
C LYS A 86 16.33 -20.26 6.80
N GLN A 87 15.38 -20.28 5.86
CA GLN A 87 14.45 -21.38 5.59
C GLN A 87 14.96 -22.27 4.45
N ARG A 88 16.15 -21.98 3.90
CA ARG A 88 16.83 -22.78 2.87
C ARG A 88 17.93 -23.70 3.41
N SER A 89 18.19 -23.68 4.73
CA SER A 89 19.20 -24.55 5.35
C SER A 89 18.63 -25.81 6.01
N PHE A 90 17.30 -26.02 5.97
CA PHE A 90 16.65 -27.16 6.62
C PHE A 90 16.22 -28.28 5.65
N ASN A 91 16.46 -28.14 4.34
CA ASN A 91 16.19 -29.21 3.36
C ASN A 91 17.49 -29.87 2.85
N ALA A 92 18.56 -29.81 3.65
CA ALA A 92 19.73 -30.65 3.47
C ALA A 92 19.59 -31.82 4.43
N ASP A 93 18.71 -32.77 4.10
CA ASP A 93 18.63 -34.06 4.79
C ASP A 93 19.77 -34.96 4.28
N PRO A 94 20.75 -35.36 5.13
CA PRO A 94 21.86 -36.20 4.73
C PRO A 94 21.53 -37.69 4.95
N HIS A 95 20.33 -38.15 4.56
CA HIS A 95 19.83 -39.48 4.92
C HIS A 95 20.05 -40.59 3.86
N PHE A 96 20.96 -40.40 2.91
CA PHE A 96 21.43 -41.46 2.01
C PHE A 96 22.96 -41.48 1.94
N ALA A 97 23.60 -41.80 3.05
CA ALA A 97 25.01 -42.16 3.11
C ALA A 97 25.19 -43.29 4.12
N GLY A 98 25.10 -44.53 3.63
CA GLY A 98 25.38 -45.75 4.38
C GLY A 98 24.59 -46.92 3.82
N ASP A 99 25.25 -47.86 3.14
CA ASP A 99 25.68 -49.09 3.82
C ASP A 99 26.60 -49.91 2.89
N ASP A 100 27.91 -49.63 2.97
CA ASP A 100 28.96 -50.46 2.36
C ASP A 100 29.77 -51.05 3.51
N SER A 101 29.33 -52.17 4.10
CA SER A 101 30.22 -52.99 4.94
C SER A 101 29.78 -54.46 4.96
N GLY A 102 30.69 -55.32 4.51
CA GLY A 102 30.45 -56.75 4.31
C GLY A 102 30.53 -57.61 5.57
N GLY A 103 30.15 -58.88 5.40
CA GLY A 103 30.34 -59.93 6.40
C GLY A 103 29.51 -61.16 6.05
N GLY A 104 30.16 -62.22 5.56
CA GLY A 104 29.52 -63.38 4.95
C GLY A 104 29.00 -64.45 5.90
N THR A 105 28.05 -65.24 5.39
CA THR A 105 27.70 -66.65 5.67
C THR A 105 26.50 -66.93 4.75
N GLY A 106 26.51 -67.78 3.72
CA GLY A 106 26.95 -69.16 3.67
C GLY A 106 25.71 -70.02 3.39
N ALA A 107 25.27 -70.15 2.12
CA ALA A 107 24.31 -71.18 1.69
C ALA A 107 24.27 -71.39 0.17
N VAL A 108 24.84 -72.53 -0.26
CA VAL A 108 24.30 -73.49 -1.26
C VAL A 108 24.16 -73.07 -2.74
N VAL A 109 25.12 -73.59 -3.53
CA VAL A 109 25.11 -73.96 -4.97
C VAL A 109 23.91 -74.92 -5.26
N PRO A 110 23.21 -74.98 -6.44
CA PRO A 110 23.83 -75.20 -7.76
C PRO A 110 23.22 -74.52 -8.99
N ARG A 111 24.07 -74.49 -10.03
CA ARG A 111 23.78 -74.22 -11.44
C ARG A 111 23.03 -75.38 -12.10
N HIS A 112 22.06 -75.01 -12.91
CA HIS A 112 21.45 -75.68 -14.07
C HIS A 112 20.64 -74.53 -14.70
N ASP A 113 20.76 -74.11 -15.96
CA ASP A 113 21.16 -74.71 -17.22
C ASP A 113 21.62 -73.58 -18.18
#